data_AF-A0A9X2XX80-F1
#
_entry.id   AF-A0A9X2XX80-F1
#
_cell.length_a   1.000
_cell.length_b   1.000
_cell.length_c   1.000
_cell.angle_alpha   90.00
_cell.angle_beta   90.00
_cell.angle_gamma   90.00
#
_symmetry.space_group_name_H-M   'P 1'
#
loop_
_entity.id
_entity.type
_entity.pdbx_description
1 polymer ?
#
loop_
_entity_poly.entity_id
_entity_poly.type
_entity_poly.pdbx_seq_one_letter_code
_entity_poly.pdbx_strand_id
1 'polypeptide(L)'
;MATKKNFPYQILDLADLEGELWEDVPGFDGAYLVSNFGRIKSLRRWRNAGKGGGYYTEEKILRLRTSTKPNHHLKTKTYNVGVSLKMDGKVRSTSVAKYVYYAFVAPFDLDDPELVVSFIDCEGRNLRPENLILTTRSKLLKRAYDLKRAEVDFKLPVLQLDMEGNIVARFESITEAGEKKGWSIGAIAECTKGHIFQHKGYRWQLENKVKKIRQPKKAKDEVFNEYLWEKIGKPRTSLKTPIPVLNLNPESMEGEIWKPIEGLNNTYQVSNRGRIKSCSRFKGNQVWLKEHISKLVADGNKNKPTSTLLATLSKDGKKFQQSVARLVYFHFVAPFDISDKSKRVSFKDGCFYNLVPENLVLNVKQELSIK
;
A
#
# COMPACT_ATOMS: atom_id res chain seq x y z
N MET A 1 -6.98 -7.80 -44.87
CA MET A 1 -6.06 -8.64 -44.09
C MET A 1 -4.73 -7.91 -44.01
N ALA A 2 -4.25 -7.53 -42.82
CA ALA A 2 -2.95 -6.87 -42.70
C ALA A 2 -1.84 -7.87 -43.06
N THR A 3 -1.05 -7.57 -44.07
CA THR A 3 0.14 -8.34 -44.44
C THR A 3 1.05 -8.44 -43.23
N LYS A 4 1.39 -9.67 -42.83
CA LYS A 4 2.31 -9.92 -41.72
C LYS A 4 3.68 -9.39 -42.13
N LYS A 5 4.05 -8.20 -41.64
CA LYS A 5 5.38 -7.62 -41.87
C LYS A 5 6.41 -8.58 -41.26
N ASN A 6 7.20 -9.23 -42.11
CA ASN A 6 8.29 -10.08 -41.68
C ASN A 6 9.51 -9.19 -41.39
N PHE A 7 10.10 -9.36 -40.22
CA PHE A 7 11.31 -8.65 -39.82
C PHE A 7 12.51 -9.57 -40.01
N PRO A 8 13.68 -9.04 -40.42
CA PRO A 8 14.85 -9.88 -40.72
C PRO A 8 15.31 -10.79 -39.58
N TYR A 9 15.19 -10.33 -38.33
CA TYR A 9 15.53 -11.10 -37.14
C TYR A 9 14.70 -12.39 -36.96
N GLN A 10 13.64 -12.57 -37.75
CA GLN A 10 12.80 -13.77 -37.75
C GLN A 10 13.30 -14.86 -38.69
N ILE A 11 14.27 -14.55 -39.57
CA ILE A 11 14.89 -15.51 -40.49
C ILE A 11 15.97 -16.26 -39.74
N LEU A 12 15.77 -17.57 -39.55
CA LEU A 12 16.67 -18.44 -38.77
C LEU A 12 17.71 -19.18 -39.62
N ASP A 13 17.70 -18.96 -40.93
CA ASP A 13 18.67 -19.54 -41.85
C ASP A 13 20.08 -18.98 -41.58
N LEU A 14 21.10 -19.81 -41.72
CA LEU A 14 22.49 -19.42 -41.47
C LEU A 14 23.09 -18.57 -42.58
N ALA A 15 22.53 -18.62 -43.81
CA ALA A 15 22.97 -17.77 -44.90
C ALA A 15 22.80 -16.30 -44.53
N ASP A 16 23.77 -15.50 -44.97
CA ASP A 16 23.74 -14.06 -44.78
C ASP A 16 22.72 -13.43 -45.73
N LEU A 17 22.00 -12.44 -45.22
CA LEU A 17 21.13 -11.61 -46.05
C LEU A 17 21.99 -10.63 -46.85
N GLU A 18 21.49 -10.19 -48.00
CA GLU A 18 22.20 -9.19 -48.80
C GLU A 18 22.47 -7.91 -48.00
N GLY A 19 23.74 -7.52 -47.88
CA GLY A 19 24.19 -6.36 -47.10
C GLY A 19 24.25 -6.58 -45.58
N GLU A 20 24.12 -7.82 -45.11
CA GLU A 20 24.24 -8.15 -43.69
C GLU A 20 25.70 -8.21 -43.23
N LEU A 21 25.99 -7.45 -42.18
CA LEU A 21 27.26 -7.37 -41.49
C LEU A 21 27.11 -7.93 -40.08
N TRP A 22 28.16 -8.56 -39.57
CA TRP A 22 28.18 -9.23 -38.28
C TRP A 22 29.32 -8.70 -37.42
N GLU A 23 29.02 -8.44 -36.15
CA GLU A 23 29.99 -7.96 -35.14
C GLU A 23 29.85 -8.79 -33.86
N ASP A 24 30.91 -8.85 -33.05
CA ASP A 24 30.86 -9.51 -31.74
C ASP A 24 29.85 -8.84 -30.81
N VAL A 25 29.14 -9.65 -30.04
CA VAL A 25 28.27 -9.12 -28.98
C VAL A 25 29.15 -8.73 -27.79
N PRO A 26 29.16 -7.45 -27.36
CA PRO A 26 30.02 -6.99 -26.27
C PRO A 26 29.79 -7.76 -24.96
N GLY A 27 30.88 -8.28 -24.38
CA GLY A 27 30.87 -9.11 -23.19
C GLY A 27 30.55 -10.59 -23.45
N PHE A 28 30.48 -10.98 -24.72
CA PHE A 28 30.19 -12.31 -25.22
C PHE A 28 31.06 -12.66 -26.45
N ASP A 29 32.22 -12.01 -26.55
CA ASP A 29 33.14 -12.07 -27.69
C ASP A 29 33.52 -13.52 -28.01
N GLY A 30 33.44 -13.90 -29.27
CA GLY A 30 33.69 -15.27 -29.74
C GLY A 30 32.61 -16.30 -29.39
N ALA A 31 31.56 -15.92 -28.65
CA ALA A 31 30.41 -16.79 -28.37
C ALA A 31 29.17 -16.41 -29.18
N TYR A 32 28.97 -15.12 -29.45
CA TYR A 32 27.79 -14.62 -30.15
C TYR A 32 28.13 -13.42 -31.03
N LEU A 33 27.54 -13.38 -32.22
CA LEU A 33 27.56 -12.23 -33.12
C LEU A 33 26.18 -11.57 -33.20
N VAL A 34 26.15 -10.26 -33.41
CA VAL A 34 24.95 -9.46 -33.74
C VAL A 34 25.07 -8.90 -35.14
N SER A 35 23.99 -8.90 -35.91
CA SER A 35 23.98 -8.29 -37.23
C SER A 35 23.31 -6.93 -37.28
N ASN A 36 23.64 -6.12 -38.30
CA ASN A 36 22.93 -4.87 -38.62
C ASN A 36 21.46 -5.10 -39.07
N PHE A 37 21.02 -6.36 -39.18
CA PHE A 37 19.62 -6.74 -39.40
C PHE A 37 18.91 -7.12 -38.08
N GLY A 38 19.62 -7.07 -36.96
CA GLY A 38 19.14 -7.47 -35.64
C GLY A 38 19.03 -8.98 -35.44
N ARG A 39 19.72 -9.79 -36.26
CA ARG A 39 19.88 -11.23 -36.01
C ARG A 39 20.96 -11.44 -34.94
N ILE A 40 20.86 -12.54 -34.21
CA ILE A 40 21.91 -12.97 -33.27
C ILE A 40 22.35 -14.37 -33.67
N LYS A 41 23.64 -14.53 -33.99
CA LYS A 41 24.27 -15.82 -34.33
C LYS A 41 24.98 -16.34 -33.09
N SER A 42 24.66 -17.57 -32.68
CA SER A 42 25.44 -18.30 -31.68
C SER A 42 26.54 -19.06 -32.40
N LEU A 43 27.79 -18.81 -32.04
CA LEU A 43 28.94 -19.48 -32.63
C LEU A 43 29.14 -20.86 -32.02
N ARG A 44 29.88 -21.71 -32.74
CA ARG A 44 30.30 -23.03 -32.27
C ARG A 44 31.26 -22.87 -31.10
N ARG A 45 30.92 -23.46 -29.96
CA ARG A 45 31.75 -23.38 -28.76
C ARG A 45 31.54 -24.57 -27.84
N TRP A 46 32.54 -24.84 -27.01
CA TRP A 46 32.45 -25.85 -25.98
C TRP A 46 31.44 -25.45 -24.90
N ARG A 47 30.58 -26.38 -24.48
CA ARG A 47 29.70 -26.22 -23.32
C ARG A 47 29.94 -27.35 -22.33
N ASN A 48 30.24 -26.94 -21.10
CA ASN A 48 30.33 -27.85 -19.97
C ASN A 48 28.94 -28.40 -19.61
N ALA A 49 28.82 -29.73 -19.53
CA ALA A 49 27.61 -30.44 -19.13
C ALA A 49 27.67 -30.92 -17.65
N GLY A 50 28.77 -30.63 -16.95
CA GLY A 50 29.02 -31.08 -15.58
C GLY A 50 29.70 -32.45 -15.54
N LYS A 51 30.21 -32.85 -14.36
CA LYS A 51 30.92 -34.12 -14.12
C LYS A 51 32.08 -34.39 -15.12
N GLY A 52 32.83 -33.36 -15.51
CA GLY A 52 33.98 -33.47 -16.40
C GLY A 52 33.65 -33.70 -17.89
N GLY A 53 32.36 -33.66 -18.27
CA GLY A 53 31.91 -33.81 -19.65
C GLY A 53 31.42 -32.50 -20.28
N GLY A 54 31.37 -32.47 -21.61
CA GLY A 54 30.82 -31.35 -22.38
C GLY A 54 30.63 -31.71 -23.85
N TYR A 55 30.12 -30.76 -24.63
CA TYR A 55 29.92 -30.90 -26.06
C TYR A 55 30.14 -29.57 -26.78
N TYR A 56 30.51 -29.62 -28.06
CA TYR A 56 30.50 -28.44 -28.91
C TYR A 56 29.08 -28.15 -29.38
N THR A 57 28.63 -26.89 -29.26
CA THR A 57 27.37 -26.46 -29.87
C THR A 57 27.56 -26.21 -31.36
N GLU A 58 26.55 -26.52 -32.16
CA GLU A 58 26.51 -26.06 -33.55
C GLU A 58 26.17 -24.58 -33.64
N GLU A 59 26.61 -23.97 -34.75
CA GLU A 59 26.22 -22.61 -35.08
C GLU A 59 24.72 -22.51 -35.39
N LYS A 60 24.10 -21.42 -34.97
CA LYS A 60 22.69 -21.16 -35.30
C LYS A 60 22.32 -19.70 -35.11
N ILE A 61 21.36 -19.24 -35.91
CA ILE A 61 20.63 -18.00 -35.62
C ILE A 61 19.65 -18.24 -34.47
N LEU A 62 19.70 -17.41 -33.44
CA LEU A 62 18.83 -17.52 -32.28
C LEU A 62 17.42 -17.02 -32.60
N ARG A 63 16.42 -17.79 -32.15
CA ARG A 63 15.03 -17.31 -32.14
C ARG A 63 14.85 -16.27 -31.04
N LEU A 64 14.59 -15.03 -31.44
CA LEU A 64 14.43 -13.89 -30.53
C LEU A 64 12.99 -13.78 -30.00
N ARG A 65 12.83 -13.28 -28.78
CA ARG A 65 11.52 -13.10 -28.15
C ARG A 65 11.02 -11.68 -28.41
N THR A 66 9.82 -11.56 -28.99
CA THR A 66 9.13 -10.26 -29.08
C THR A 66 8.15 -10.12 -27.91
N SER A 67 8.44 -9.18 -27.01
CA SER A 67 7.51 -8.78 -25.95
C SER A 67 6.56 -7.69 -26.46
N THR A 68 5.34 -7.64 -25.92
CA THR A 68 4.30 -6.69 -26.32
C THR A 68 3.69 -6.03 -25.10
N LYS A 69 3.52 -4.70 -25.13
CA LYS A 69 2.80 -3.94 -24.10
C LYS A 69 1.70 -3.07 -24.72
N PRO A 70 0.49 -3.02 -24.14
CA PRO A 70 -0.55 -2.12 -24.61
C PRO A 70 -0.15 -0.66 -24.33
N ASN A 71 -0.32 0.20 -25.32
CA ASN A 71 -0.40 1.64 -25.13
C ASN A 71 -1.88 2.01 -25.06
N HIS A 72 -2.38 2.23 -23.84
CA HIS A 72 -3.79 2.52 -23.60
C HIS A 72 -4.25 3.85 -24.21
N HIS A 73 -3.33 4.81 -24.35
CA HIS A 73 -3.64 6.14 -24.90
C HIS A 73 -3.90 6.06 -26.40
N LEU A 74 -2.99 5.43 -27.15
CA LEU A 74 -3.13 5.25 -28.60
C LEU A 74 -3.98 4.04 -29.01
N LYS A 75 -4.40 3.21 -28.04
CA LYS A 75 -5.06 1.91 -28.29
C LYS A 75 -4.26 1.00 -29.24
N THR A 76 -2.93 1.14 -29.23
CA THR A 76 -2.00 0.35 -30.04
C THR A 76 -1.08 -0.51 -29.17
N LYS A 77 -0.30 -1.39 -29.80
CA LYS A 77 0.70 -2.23 -29.13
C LYS A 77 2.09 -1.64 -29.35
N THR A 78 2.89 -1.65 -28.30
CA THR A 78 4.33 -1.41 -28.38
C THR A 78 5.06 -2.74 -28.29
N TYR A 79 6.19 -2.84 -28.98
CA TYR A 79 6.96 -4.08 -29.09
C TYR A 79 8.40 -3.87 -28.59
N ASN A 80 9.02 -4.92 -28.08
CA ASN A 80 10.45 -4.95 -27.82
C ASN A 80 11.00 -6.34 -28.12
N VAL A 81 12.06 -6.40 -28.92
CA VAL A 81 12.76 -7.64 -29.23
C VAL A 81 13.91 -7.84 -28.23
N GLY A 82 13.84 -8.95 -27.50
CA GLY A 82 14.79 -9.33 -26.46
C GLY A 82 15.48 -10.65 -26.76
N VAL A 83 16.66 -10.80 -26.15
CA VAL A 83 17.49 -12.00 -26.21
C VAL A 83 18.05 -12.33 -24.83
N SER A 84 18.29 -13.62 -24.57
CA SER A 84 18.97 -14.12 -23.37
C SER A 84 20.23 -14.86 -23.82
N LEU A 85 21.40 -14.30 -23.52
CA LEU A 85 22.70 -14.86 -23.89
C LEU A 85 23.35 -15.52 -22.69
N LYS A 86 24.06 -16.63 -22.92
CA LYS A 86 24.71 -17.42 -21.87
C LYS A 86 26.17 -17.71 -22.20
N MET A 87 27.05 -17.35 -21.28
CA MET A 87 28.49 -17.65 -21.31
C MET A 87 28.98 -17.89 -19.86
N ASP A 88 29.80 -18.93 -19.67
CA ASP A 88 30.41 -19.27 -18.37
C ASP A 88 29.43 -19.35 -17.19
N GLY A 89 28.27 -19.97 -17.43
CA GLY A 89 27.21 -20.12 -16.42
C GLY A 89 26.40 -18.84 -16.15
N LYS A 90 26.87 -17.67 -16.59
CA LYS A 90 26.15 -16.39 -16.47
C LYS A 90 25.16 -16.21 -17.61
N VAL A 91 23.99 -15.64 -17.29
CA VAL A 91 22.94 -15.32 -18.28
C VAL A 91 22.68 -13.83 -18.25
N ARG A 92 22.77 -13.15 -19.41
CA ARG A 92 22.39 -11.75 -19.58
C ARG A 92 21.19 -11.66 -20.51
N SER A 93 20.12 -11.03 -20.05
CA SER A 93 18.92 -10.81 -20.86
C SER A 93 18.72 -9.32 -21.10
N THR A 94 18.61 -8.91 -22.35
CA THR A 94 18.45 -7.49 -22.71
C THR A 94 17.78 -7.33 -24.07
N SER A 95 17.54 -6.08 -24.48
CA SER A 95 17.00 -5.78 -25.81
C SER A 95 18.08 -5.94 -26.87
N VAL A 96 17.72 -6.55 -27.99
CA VAL A 96 18.62 -6.74 -29.14
C VAL A 96 19.04 -5.40 -29.74
N ALA A 97 18.16 -4.39 -29.69
CA ALA A 97 18.47 -3.03 -30.13
C ALA A 97 19.68 -2.43 -29.41
N LYS A 98 19.94 -2.78 -28.14
CA LYS A 98 21.14 -2.32 -27.44
C LYS A 98 22.42 -2.84 -28.10
N TYR A 99 22.45 -4.12 -28.48
CA TYR A 99 23.61 -4.71 -29.16
C TYR A 99 23.78 -4.18 -30.57
N VAL A 100 22.69 -4.04 -31.33
CA VAL A 100 22.77 -3.47 -32.69
C VAL A 100 23.26 -2.02 -32.64
N TYR A 101 22.74 -1.20 -31.72
CA TYR A 101 23.21 0.17 -31.56
C TYR A 101 24.68 0.23 -31.18
N TYR A 102 25.11 -0.60 -30.21
CA TYR A 102 26.49 -0.64 -29.77
C TYR A 102 27.44 -1.01 -30.91
N ALA A 103 27.11 -2.05 -31.69
CA ALA A 103 27.96 -2.57 -32.76
C ALA A 103 28.00 -1.68 -34.01
N PHE A 104 26.87 -1.07 -34.40
CA PHE A 104 26.73 -0.42 -35.71
C PHE A 104 26.41 1.08 -35.66
N VAL A 105 26.24 1.67 -34.48
CA VAL A 105 25.99 3.12 -34.33
C VAL A 105 27.04 3.79 -33.46
N ALA A 106 27.10 3.44 -32.19
CA ALA A 106 28.12 3.96 -31.26
C ALA A 106 28.19 3.13 -29.98
N PRO A 107 29.40 2.88 -29.43
CA PRO A 107 29.55 2.23 -28.13
C PRO A 107 29.01 3.11 -27.01
N PHE A 108 28.43 2.47 -25.98
CA PHE A 108 27.91 3.12 -24.77
C PHE A 108 27.89 2.12 -23.61
N ASP A 109 27.74 2.62 -22.38
CA ASP A 109 27.61 1.74 -21.21
C ASP A 109 26.28 0.98 -21.25
N LEU A 110 26.35 -0.33 -21.50
CA LEU A 110 25.19 -1.21 -21.59
C LEU A 110 24.48 -1.42 -20.25
N ASP A 111 25.19 -1.22 -19.14
CA ASP A 111 24.74 -1.40 -17.76
C ASP A 111 24.22 -0.11 -17.11
N ASP A 112 24.41 1.05 -17.75
CA ASP A 112 23.82 2.30 -17.30
C ASP A 112 22.28 2.24 -17.39
N PRO A 113 21.55 2.37 -16.25
CA PRO A 113 20.10 2.31 -16.23
C PRO A 113 19.42 3.54 -16.86
N GLU A 114 20.09 4.68 -16.94
CA GLU A 114 19.56 5.92 -17.50
C GLU A 114 19.60 5.93 -19.03
N LEU A 115 20.54 5.21 -19.64
CA LEU A 115 20.68 5.07 -21.09
C LEU A 115 19.71 4.04 -21.67
N VAL A 116 18.94 4.47 -22.66
CA VAL A 116 17.91 3.68 -23.33
C VAL A 116 18.04 3.84 -24.84
N VAL A 117 18.09 2.72 -25.56
CA VAL A 117 17.96 2.69 -27.02
C VAL A 117 16.47 2.68 -27.37
N SER A 118 16.05 3.67 -28.16
CA SER A 118 14.68 3.85 -28.65
C SER A 118 14.67 3.82 -30.18
N PHE A 119 13.47 3.87 -30.77
CA PHE A 119 13.23 3.73 -32.20
C PHE A 119 12.71 5.05 -32.78
N ILE A 120 13.28 5.50 -33.90
CA ILE A 120 12.86 6.74 -34.58
C ILE A 120 11.41 6.62 -35.04
N ASP A 121 11.09 5.52 -35.73
CA ASP A 121 9.77 5.18 -36.25
C ASP A 121 8.76 4.68 -35.19
N CYS A 122 9.18 4.61 -33.93
CA CYS A 122 8.41 4.06 -32.81
C CYS A 122 7.98 2.58 -32.96
N GLU A 123 8.61 1.83 -33.87
CA GLU A 123 8.37 0.40 -34.10
C GLU A 123 9.53 -0.43 -33.51
N GLY A 124 9.33 -0.98 -32.31
CA GLY A 124 10.37 -1.71 -31.59
C GLY A 124 10.76 -3.09 -32.14
N ARG A 125 10.24 -3.46 -33.32
CA ARG A 125 10.66 -4.62 -34.12
C ARG A 125 11.60 -4.21 -35.27
N ASN A 126 11.66 -2.93 -35.62
CA ASN A 126 12.59 -2.43 -36.63
C ASN A 126 13.96 -2.15 -35.99
N LEU A 127 14.82 -3.18 -35.98
CA LEU A 127 16.12 -3.18 -35.31
C LEU A 127 17.26 -2.58 -36.14
N ARG A 128 16.96 -1.98 -37.30
CA ARG A 128 17.96 -1.38 -38.19
C ARG A 128 18.76 -0.27 -37.51
N PRO A 129 20.10 -0.21 -37.61
CA PRO A 129 20.94 0.81 -36.98
C PRO A 129 20.43 2.25 -37.21
N GLU A 130 20.04 2.56 -38.44
CA GLU A 130 19.50 3.86 -38.88
C GLU A 130 18.16 4.23 -38.23
N ASN A 131 17.45 3.26 -37.62
CA ASN A 131 16.21 3.49 -36.87
C ASN A 131 16.45 3.59 -35.35
N LEU A 132 17.68 3.41 -34.86
CA LEU A 132 17.97 3.39 -33.43
C LEU A 132 18.53 4.74 -32.95
N ILE A 133 18.09 5.16 -31.76
CA ILE A 133 18.59 6.36 -31.08
C ILE A 133 18.93 6.05 -29.63
N LEU A 134 20.09 6.50 -29.16
CA LEU A 134 20.43 6.49 -27.73
C LEU A 134 19.86 7.74 -27.06
N THR A 135 19.16 7.56 -25.96
CA THR A 135 18.54 8.64 -25.21
C THR A 135 18.53 8.33 -23.71
N THR A 136 18.09 9.29 -22.91
CA THR A 136 17.89 9.12 -21.47
C THR A 136 16.42 8.87 -21.15
N ARG A 137 16.11 8.26 -20.00
CA ARG A 137 14.72 8.05 -19.54
C ARG A 137 13.87 9.34 -19.54
N SER A 138 14.42 10.45 -19.06
CA SER A 138 13.73 11.75 -19.01
C SER A 138 13.39 12.28 -20.41
N LYS A 139 14.35 12.29 -21.33
CA LYS A 139 14.14 12.66 -22.74
C LYS A 139 13.16 11.73 -23.46
N LEU A 140 13.18 10.43 -23.18
CA LEU A 140 12.23 9.47 -23.74
C LEU A 140 10.80 9.77 -23.29
N LEU A 141 10.61 10.10 -22.00
CA LEU A 141 9.33 10.51 -21.46
C LEU A 141 8.84 11.82 -22.11
N LYS A 142 9.72 12.82 -22.25
CA LYS A 142 9.41 14.07 -22.97
C LYS A 142 8.98 13.80 -24.42
N ARG A 143 9.75 13.00 -25.16
CA ARG A 143 9.41 12.59 -26.54
C ARG A 143 8.05 11.88 -26.61
N ALA A 144 7.72 11.05 -25.63
CA ALA A 144 6.41 10.38 -25.58
C ALA A 144 5.27 11.39 -25.43
N TYR A 145 5.46 12.50 -24.70
CA TYR A 145 4.48 13.60 -24.63
C TYR A 145 4.40 14.39 -25.92
N ASP A 146 5.54 14.77 -26.50
CA ASP A 146 5.59 15.55 -27.74
C ASP A 146 4.91 14.79 -28.90
N LEU A 147 5.07 13.46 -28.93
CA LEU A 147 4.41 12.56 -29.89
C LEU A 147 2.97 12.17 -29.48
N LYS A 148 2.41 12.77 -28.43
CA LYS A 148 1.06 12.48 -27.90
C LYS A 148 0.82 10.97 -27.67
N ARG A 149 1.80 10.29 -27.09
CA ARG A 149 1.76 8.86 -26.74
C ARG A 149 1.47 8.61 -25.27
N ALA A 150 1.40 9.68 -24.46
CA ALA A 150 1.07 9.70 -23.05
C ALA A 150 0.37 11.03 -22.70
N GLU A 151 -0.49 11.01 -21.68
CA GLU A 151 -1.17 12.19 -21.13
C GLU A 151 -0.66 12.53 -19.72
N VAL A 152 -0.79 13.81 -19.37
CA VAL A 152 -0.42 14.37 -18.07
C VAL A 152 -1.72 14.65 -17.32
N ASP A 153 -2.11 13.76 -16.39
CA ASP A 153 -3.33 13.89 -15.57
C ASP A 153 -3.28 15.12 -14.62
N PHE A 154 -2.15 15.83 -14.55
CA PHE A 154 -1.92 16.93 -13.60
C PHE A 154 -2.64 18.24 -13.96
N LYS A 155 -3.18 18.41 -15.18
CA LYS A 155 -3.93 19.63 -15.57
C LYS A 155 -5.42 19.60 -15.17
N LEU A 156 -5.86 18.53 -14.51
CA LEU A 156 -7.23 18.40 -14.08
C LEU A 156 -7.42 19.09 -12.71
N PRO A 157 -8.57 19.77 -12.51
CA PRO A 157 -8.90 20.32 -11.21
C PRO A 157 -8.88 19.25 -10.11
N VAL A 158 -8.38 19.64 -8.95
CA VAL A 158 -8.25 18.76 -7.78
C VAL A 158 -8.97 19.37 -6.58
N LEU A 159 -9.69 18.53 -5.86
CA LEU A 159 -10.39 18.87 -4.63
C LEU A 159 -9.56 18.41 -3.44
N GLN A 160 -9.38 19.31 -2.48
CA GLN A 160 -8.90 19.02 -1.14
C GLN A 160 -10.12 18.76 -0.24
N LEU A 161 -10.15 17.60 0.39
CA LEU A 161 -11.25 17.16 1.23
C LEU A 161 -10.77 16.95 2.67
N ASP A 162 -11.64 17.14 3.65
CA ASP A 162 -11.40 16.69 5.02
C ASP A 162 -11.45 15.15 5.11
N MET A 163 -11.30 14.61 6.32
CA MET A 163 -11.26 13.17 6.53
C MET A 163 -12.64 12.52 6.32
N GLU A 164 -13.70 13.29 6.54
CA GLU A 164 -15.11 12.95 6.35
C GLU A 164 -15.51 12.97 4.86
N GLY A 165 -14.72 13.63 4.01
CA GLY A 165 -14.94 13.76 2.58
C GLY A 165 -15.68 15.03 2.17
N ASN A 166 -15.79 16.03 3.04
CA ASN A 166 -16.32 17.35 2.70
C ASN A 166 -15.25 18.17 1.98
N ILE A 167 -15.66 19.00 1.03
CA ILE A 167 -14.75 19.86 0.26
C ILE A 167 -14.26 21.01 1.12
N VAL A 168 -12.94 21.10 1.26
CA VAL A 168 -12.23 22.17 1.98
C VAL A 168 -11.70 23.21 0.99
N ALA A 169 -11.21 22.77 -0.16
CA ALA A 169 -10.72 23.67 -1.20
C ALA A 169 -10.75 23.00 -2.59
N ARG A 170 -10.72 23.83 -3.63
CA ARG A 170 -10.58 23.44 -5.04
C ARG A 170 -9.38 24.16 -5.64
N PHE A 171 -8.62 23.44 -6.46
CA PHE A 171 -7.49 23.96 -7.24
C PHE A 171 -7.67 23.56 -8.70
N GLU A 172 -7.16 24.37 -9.62
CA GLU A 172 -7.17 24.10 -11.07
C GLU A 172 -6.27 22.93 -11.44
N SER A 173 -5.27 22.60 -10.59
CA SER A 173 -4.38 21.46 -10.82
C SER A 173 -3.73 20.93 -9.53
N ILE A 174 -3.22 19.69 -9.61
CA ILE A 174 -2.35 19.11 -8.56
C ILE A 174 -1.08 19.97 -8.37
N THR A 175 -0.54 20.50 -9.47
CA THR A 175 0.65 21.37 -9.43
C THR A 175 0.36 22.66 -8.65
N GLU A 176 -0.73 23.35 -8.99
CA GLU A 176 -1.15 24.56 -8.28
C GLU A 176 -1.40 24.29 -6.79
N ALA A 177 -2.03 23.16 -6.46
CA ALA A 177 -2.26 22.76 -5.07
C ALA A 177 -0.94 22.56 -4.31
N GLY A 178 0.04 21.91 -4.94
CA GLY A 178 1.37 21.70 -4.38
C GLY A 178 2.13 23.00 -4.16
N GLU A 179 2.11 23.90 -5.15
CA GLU A 179 2.79 25.20 -5.09
C GLU A 179 2.17 26.12 -4.03
N LYS A 180 0.83 26.32 -4.06
CA LYS A 180 0.14 27.19 -3.09
C LYS A 180 0.28 26.73 -1.64
N LYS A 181 0.40 25.42 -1.40
CA LYS A 181 0.51 24.85 -0.05
C LYS A 181 1.94 24.52 0.37
N GLY A 182 2.91 24.54 -0.55
CA GLY A 182 4.27 24.05 -0.32
C GLY A 182 4.31 22.53 -0.05
N TRP A 183 3.43 21.76 -0.69
CA TRP A 183 3.27 20.32 -0.48
C TRP A 183 3.73 19.51 -1.69
N SER A 184 4.03 18.22 -1.47
CA SER A 184 4.55 17.36 -2.53
C SER A 184 3.48 17.09 -3.59
N ILE A 185 3.70 17.59 -4.80
CA ILE A 185 2.87 17.33 -5.99
C ILE A 185 2.71 15.82 -6.21
N GLY A 186 3.80 15.06 -6.04
CA GLY A 186 3.78 13.60 -6.16
C GLY A 186 2.88 12.94 -5.13
N ALA A 187 2.95 13.34 -3.86
CA ALA A 187 2.10 12.78 -2.82
C ALA A 187 0.61 13.12 -3.05
N ILE A 188 0.28 14.35 -3.48
CA ILE A 188 -1.08 14.73 -3.85
C ILE A 188 -1.58 13.83 -5.01
N ALA A 189 -0.74 13.57 -6.02
CA ALA A 189 -1.10 12.67 -7.12
C ALA A 189 -1.30 11.21 -6.70
N GLU A 190 -0.52 10.71 -5.74
CA GLU A 190 -0.72 9.37 -5.19
C GLU A 190 -2.02 9.27 -4.38
N CYS A 191 -2.43 10.36 -3.70
CA CYS A 191 -3.76 10.46 -3.10
C CYS A 191 -4.87 10.39 -4.14
N THR A 192 -4.79 11.15 -5.24
CA THR A 192 -5.86 11.16 -6.26
C THR A 192 -6.00 9.83 -7.01
N LYS A 193 -4.93 9.03 -7.09
CA LYS A 193 -4.95 7.64 -7.59
C LYS A 193 -5.47 6.62 -6.58
N GLY A 194 -5.56 7.00 -5.30
CA GLY A 194 -5.99 6.13 -4.21
C GLY A 194 -4.91 5.20 -3.67
N HIS A 195 -3.63 5.41 -3.99
CA HIS A 195 -2.52 4.60 -3.47
C HIS A 195 -2.22 4.92 -2.00
N ILE A 196 -2.42 6.19 -1.60
CA ILE A 196 -2.36 6.64 -0.21
C ILE A 196 -3.68 7.35 0.15
N PHE A 197 -4.12 7.23 1.40
CA PHE A 197 -5.44 7.75 1.80
C PHE A 197 -5.47 9.28 1.92
N GLN A 198 -4.37 9.87 2.42
CA GLN A 198 -4.28 11.30 2.70
C GLN A 198 -2.85 11.81 2.56
N HIS A 199 -2.74 13.12 2.31
CA HIS A 199 -1.50 13.86 2.41
C HIS A 199 -1.73 15.12 3.22
N LYS A 200 -0.91 15.34 4.25
CA LYS A 200 -0.93 16.52 5.13
C LYS A 200 -2.28 16.75 5.85
N GLY A 201 -2.96 15.69 6.22
CA GLY A 201 -4.25 15.70 6.93
C GLY A 201 -5.48 15.79 6.02
N TYR A 202 -5.29 15.75 4.69
CA TYR A 202 -6.36 15.94 3.73
C TYR A 202 -6.42 14.81 2.71
N ARG A 203 -7.64 14.49 2.27
CA ARG A 203 -7.88 13.59 1.14
C ARG A 203 -7.86 14.43 -0.15
N TRP A 204 -7.43 13.84 -1.25
CA TRP A 204 -7.33 14.53 -2.53
C TRP A 204 -8.01 13.73 -3.62
N GLN A 205 -8.79 14.41 -4.46
CA GLN A 205 -9.53 13.76 -5.54
C GLN A 205 -9.58 14.64 -6.79
N LEU A 206 -9.43 14.04 -7.96
CA LEU A 206 -9.67 14.75 -9.23
C LEU A 206 -11.17 15.00 -9.39
N GLU A 207 -11.54 16.23 -9.76
CA GLU A 207 -12.94 16.68 -9.87
C GLU A 207 -13.75 15.82 -10.86
N ASN A 208 -13.14 15.38 -11.96
CA ASN A 208 -13.79 14.52 -12.95
C ASN A 208 -13.93 13.04 -12.54
N LYS A 209 -13.18 12.60 -11.51
CA LYS A 209 -13.28 11.24 -10.93
C LYS A 209 -14.13 11.23 -9.65
N VAL A 210 -14.92 12.27 -9.38
CA VAL A 210 -15.97 12.24 -8.37
C VAL A 210 -17.09 11.31 -8.85
N LYS A 211 -16.84 10.00 -8.83
CA LYS A 211 -17.93 9.02 -8.70
C LYS A 211 -18.67 9.47 -7.45
N LYS A 212 -19.98 9.78 -7.56
CA LYS A 212 -20.88 10.05 -6.42
C LYS A 212 -20.42 9.16 -5.29
N ILE A 213 -19.80 9.74 -4.25
CA ILE A 213 -19.27 8.99 -3.13
C ILE A 213 -20.47 8.20 -2.63
N ARG A 214 -20.51 6.88 -2.89
CA ARG A 214 -21.38 6.01 -2.14
C ARG A 214 -20.84 6.18 -0.74
N GLN A 215 -21.51 7.00 0.06
CA GLN A 215 -21.22 7.05 1.48
C GLN A 215 -21.18 5.58 1.90
N PRO A 216 -20.06 5.10 2.50
CA PRO A 216 -20.08 3.75 3.05
C PRO A 216 -21.37 3.67 3.86
N LYS A 217 -22.23 2.67 3.55
CA LYS A 217 -23.51 2.49 4.26
C LYS A 217 -23.17 2.71 5.72
N LYS A 218 -23.66 3.79 6.33
CA LYS A 218 -23.40 4.07 7.74
C LYS A 218 -23.67 2.75 8.45
N ALA A 219 -22.65 2.17 9.08
CA ALA A 219 -22.93 1.14 10.07
C ALA A 219 -24.00 1.76 10.95
N LYS A 220 -25.17 1.11 11.09
CA LYS A 220 -26.27 1.66 11.90
C LYS A 220 -25.62 2.22 13.15
N ASP A 221 -25.81 3.52 13.39
CA ASP A 221 -25.25 4.20 14.55
C ASP A 221 -25.89 3.51 15.77
N GLU A 222 -25.30 2.39 16.21
CA GLU A 222 -25.76 1.59 17.33
C GLU A 222 -25.37 2.38 18.55
N VAL A 223 -26.29 3.24 19.00
CA VAL A 223 -26.11 4.11 20.17
C VAL A 223 -26.26 3.31 21.48
N PHE A 224 -26.74 2.06 21.40
CA PHE A 224 -27.04 1.21 22.55
C PHE A 224 -26.40 -0.18 22.43
N ASN A 225 -25.76 -0.64 23.49
CA ASN A 225 -25.12 -1.96 23.54
C ASN A 225 -26.12 -3.05 24.00
N GLU A 226 -26.99 -3.50 23.09
CA GLU A 226 -28.02 -4.53 23.37
C GLU A 226 -27.42 -5.82 23.95
N TYR A 227 -26.31 -6.29 23.37
CA TYR A 227 -25.62 -7.50 23.83
C TYR A 227 -25.23 -7.42 25.31
N LEU A 228 -24.62 -6.30 25.73
CA LEU A 228 -24.22 -6.13 27.12
C LEU A 228 -25.44 -6.00 28.03
N TRP A 229 -26.47 -5.26 27.60
CA TRP A 229 -27.71 -5.08 28.35
C TRP A 229 -28.38 -6.41 28.68
N GLU A 230 -28.50 -7.32 27.70
CA GLU A 230 -29.01 -8.67 27.92
C GLU A 230 -28.13 -9.46 28.90
N LYS A 231 -26.80 -9.40 28.69
CA LYS A 231 -25.84 -10.18 29.49
C LYS A 231 -25.76 -9.76 30.95
N ILE A 232 -26.04 -8.49 31.28
CA ILE A 232 -26.03 -7.99 32.67
C ILE A 232 -27.41 -8.02 33.35
N GLY A 233 -28.40 -8.70 32.74
CA GLY A 233 -29.71 -8.92 33.36
C GLY A 233 -30.73 -7.82 33.08
N LYS A 234 -30.62 -7.13 31.93
CA LYS A 234 -31.60 -6.13 31.45
C LYS A 234 -31.95 -5.05 32.48
N PRO A 235 -30.96 -4.32 33.04
CA PRO A 235 -31.22 -3.26 34.00
C PRO A 235 -32.13 -2.19 33.40
N ARG A 236 -32.94 -1.55 34.26
CA ARG A 236 -33.85 -0.48 33.85
C ARG A 236 -33.07 0.69 33.28
N THR A 237 -33.28 0.99 32.01
CA THR A 237 -32.57 2.06 31.28
C THR A 237 -33.42 2.57 30.12
N SER A 238 -33.21 3.83 29.72
CA SER A 238 -33.82 4.40 28.51
C SER A 238 -32.99 4.03 27.28
N LEU A 239 -33.63 3.81 26.12
CA LEU A 239 -32.93 3.64 24.84
C LEU A 239 -32.38 4.98 24.30
N LYS A 240 -33.03 6.09 24.62
CA LYS A 240 -32.60 7.45 24.21
C LYS A 240 -31.47 7.98 25.09
N THR A 241 -31.49 7.63 26.37
CA THR A 241 -30.56 8.09 27.40
C THR A 241 -30.11 6.92 28.27
N PRO A 242 -29.33 5.98 27.71
CA PRO A 242 -28.95 4.78 28.41
C PRO A 242 -27.95 5.06 29.54
N ILE A 243 -27.93 4.16 30.54
CA ILE A 243 -26.88 4.19 31.57
C ILE A 243 -25.49 4.15 30.89
N PRO A 244 -24.47 4.79 31.46
CA PRO A 244 -23.26 5.11 30.71
C PRO A 244 -22.57 3.93 30.05
N VAL A 245 -22.48 2.79 30.73
CA VAL A 245 -21.82 1.58 30.21
C VAL A 245 -22.51 0.94 28.99
N LEU A 246 -23.78 1.30 28.73
CA LEU A 246 -24.55 0.85 27.57
C LEU A 246 -24.60 1.90 26.45
N ASN A 247 -24.16 3.13 26.72
CA ASN A 247 -24.21 4.26 25.80
C ASN A 247 -23.01 4.26 24.84
N LEU A 248 -23.26 3.91 23.57
CA LEU A 248 -22.26 3.89 22.51
C LEU A 248 -22.18 5.21 21.71
N ASN A 249 -22.94 6.25 22.07
CA ASN A 249 -22.82 7.58 21.46
C ASN A 249 -21.41 8.15 21.71
N PRO A 250 -20.65 8.52 20.66
CA PRO A 250 -19.35 9.20 20.81
C PRO A 250 -19.41 10.52 21.58
N GLU A 251 -20.55 11.20 21.58
CA GLU A 251 -20.78 12.47 22.30
C GLU A 251 -20.71 12.28 23.82
N SER A 252 -20.15 13.27 24.51
CA SER A 252 -20.05 13.26 25.97
C SER A 252 -21.41 13.49 26.62
N MET A 253 -21.65 12.81 27.73
CA MET A 253 -22.79 13.09 28.61
C MET A 253 -22.50 14.33 29.48
N GLU A 254 -23.56 14.90 30.05
CA GLU A 254 -23.43 15.99 31.01
C GLU A 254 -22.55 15.60 32.21
N GLY A 255 -21.55 16.45 32.52
CA GLY A 255 -20.58 16.21 33.59
C GLY A 255 -19.62 15.04 33.33
N GLU A 256 -19.55 14.51 32.10
CA GLU A 256 -18.60 13.46 31.75
C GLU A 256 -17.23 14.03 31.37
N ILE A 257 -16.20 13.52 32.06
CA ILE A 257 -14.81 13.94 31.90
C ILE A 257 -14.03 12.75 31.35
N TRP A 258 -13.22 13.00 30.31
CA TRP A 258 -12.37 12.00 29.66
C TRP A 258 -10.89 12.21 30.02
N LYS A 259 -10.18 11.12 30.32
CA LYS A 259 -8.72 11.11 30.52
C LYS A 259 -8.06 10.09 29.59
N PRO A 260 -6.87 10.37 29.03
CA PRO A 260 -6.12 9.40 28.24
C PRO A 260 -5.72 8.21 29.10
N ILE A 261 -5.81 7.00 28.54
CA ILE A 261 -5.32 5.80 29.22
C ILE A 261 -3.79 5.74 29.04
N GLU A 262 -3.07 5.78 30.16
CA GLU A 262 -1.61 5.81 30.18
C GLU A 262 -1.00 4.54 29.55
N GLY A 263 0.12 4.72 28.83
CA GLY A 263 0.82 3.62 28.17
C GLY A 263 0.18 3.10 26.88
N LEU A 264 -0.85 3.77 26.34
CA LEU A 264 -1.55 3.43 25.09
C LEU A 264 -1.45 4.51 24.00
N ASN A 265 -0.41 5.36 24.02
CA ASN A 265 -0.11 6.34 22.97
C ASN A 265 -1.32 7.22 22.56
N ASN A 266 -2.14 7.65 23.53
CA ASN A 266 -3.37 8.43 23.31
C ASN A 266 -4.40 7.79 22.37
N THR A 267 -4.33 6.48 22.17
CA THR A 267 -5.29 5.77 21.31
C THR A 267 -6.63 5.49 21.97
N TYR A 268 -6.68 5.51 23.31
CA TYR A 268 -7.88 5.28 24.09
C TYR A 268 -7.99 6.31 25.22
N GLN A 269 -9.22 6.66 25.56
CA GLN A 269 -9.57 7.47 26.73
C GLN A 269 -10.60 6.73 27.58
N VAL A 270 -10.55 6.95 28.89
CA VAL A 270 -11.55 6.48 29.85
C VAL A 270 -12.30 7.67 30.44
N SER A 271 -13.61 7.54 30.60
CA SER A 271 -14.41 8.57 31.26
C SER A 271 -14.66 8.27 32.73
N ASN A 272 -14.94 9.32 33.52
CA ASN A 272 -15.43 9.18 34.90
C ASN A 272 -16.76 8.40 34.98
N ARG A 273 -17.48 8.22 33.88
CA ARG A 273 -18.70 7.40 33.83
C ARG A 273 -18.43 5.95 33.43
N GLY A 274 -17.17 5.55 33.29
CA GLY A 274 -16.79 4.19 32.93
C GLY A 274 -17.05 3.85 31.46
N ARG A 275 -16.99 4.83 30.57
CA ARG A 275 -16.96 4.59 29.13
C ARG A 275 -15.53 4.58 28.61
N ILE A 276 -15.31 3.88 27.51
CA ILE A 276 -14.01 3.81 26.84
C ILE A 276 -14.16 4.33 25.42
N LYS A 277 -13.43 5.38 25.08
CA LYS A 277 -13.41 5.98 23.75
C LYS A 277 -12.15 5.50 23.02
N SER A 278 -12.33 4.91 21.84
CA SER A 278 -11.24 4.70 20.89
C SER A 278 -11.10 5.98 20.08
N CYS A 279 -9.94 6.63 20.16
CA CYS A 279 -9.69 7.87 19.42
C CYS A 279 -9.53 7.60 17.92
N SER A 280 -9.83 8.62 17.11
CA SER A 280 -9.61 8.56 15.67
C SER A 280 -8.14 8.30 15.36
N ARG A 281 -7.86 7.32 14.49
CA ARG A 281 -6.48 6.95 14.15
C ARG A 281 -6.38 6.31 12.78
N PHE A 282 -5.20 6.38 12.22
CA PHE A 282 -4.86 5.64 11.02
C PHE A 282 -4.54 4.18 11.35
N LYS A 283 -5.12 3.26 10.59
CA LYS A 283 -4.67 1.86 10.52
C LYS A 283 -3.84 1.70 9.26
N GLY A 284 -2.51 1.79 9.41
CA GLY A 284 -1.59 1.95 8.27
C GLY A 284 -1.83 3.26 7.52
N ASN A 285 -1.38 3.38 6.25
CA ASN A 285 -1.55 4.62 5.47
C ASN A 285 -2.86 4.68 4.64
N GLN A 286 -3.76 3.72 4.85
CA GLN A 286 -4.87 3.45 3.93
C GLN A 286 -6.26 3.59 4.55
N VAL A 287 -6.39 3.46 5.88
CA VAL A 287 -7.71 3.43 6.54
C VAL A 287 -7.74 4.40 7.71
N TRP A 288 -8.67 5.36 7.67
CA TRP A 288 -9.02 6.21 8.80
C TRP A 288 -10.10 5.52 9.64
N LEU A 289 -9.76 5.19 10.88
CA LEU A 289 -10.74 4.71 11.86
C LEU A 289 -11.30 5.93 12.58
N LYS A 290 -12.60 6.17 12.42
CA LYS A 290 -13.30 7.21 13.18
C LYS A 290 -13.36 6.83 14.66
N GLU A 291 -13.30 7.86 15.51
CA GLU A 291 -13.56 7.70 16.93
C GLU A 291 -14.92 7.04 17.19
N HIS A 292 -14.97 6.24 18.25
CA HIS A 292 -16.19 5.57 18.71
C HIS A 292 -16.05 5.13 20.17
N ILE A 293 -17.18 4.89 20.83
CA ILE A 293 -17.21 4.24 22.13
C ILE A 293 -17.04 2.73 21.96
N SER A 294 -16.09 2.16 22.70
CA SER A 294 -15.79 0.73 22.68
C SER A 294 -16.90 -0.05 23.37
N LYS A 295 -17.38 -1.11 22.73
CA LYS A 295 -18.33 -2.06 23.34
C LYS A 295 -17.65 -2.77 24.52
N LEU A 296 -18.20 -2.57 25.70
CA LEU A 296 -17.77 -3.28 26.90
C LEU A 296 -18.36 -4.69 26.93
N VAL A 297 -17.70 -5.59 27.64
CA VAL A 297 -18.15 -6.97 27.86
C VAL A 297 -18.11 -7.32 29.34
N ALA A 298 -19.03 -8.16 29.78
CA ALA A 298 -19.01 -8.73 31.12
C ALA A 298 -18.00 -9.89 31.23
N ASP A 299 -17.25 -9.95 32.33
CA ASP A 299 -16.26 -11.01 32.63
C ASP A 299 -16.90 -12.37 32.98
N GLY A 300 -18.19 -12.37 33.31
CA GLY A 300 -18.95 -13.55 33.66
C GLY A 300 -19.12 -14.54 32.50
N ASN A 301 -19.29 -15.80 32.87
CA ASN A 301 -19.58 -16.91 31.98
C ASN A 301 -20.60 -17.87 32.62
N LYS A 302 -20.90 -19.00 31.97
CA LYS A 302 -21.86 -20.00 32.44
C LYS A 302 -21.61 -20.53 33.87
N ASN A 303 -20.37 -20.48 34.35
CA ASN A 303 -19.96 -21.03 35.64
C ASN A 303 -19.53 -19.94 36.65
N LYS A 304 -19.46 -18.67 36.25
CA LYS A 304 -18.97 -17.57 37.07
C LYS A 304 -19.86 -16.34 36.86
N PRO A 305 -20.51 -15.81 37.92
CA PRO A 305 -21.30 -14.59 37.81
C PRO A 305 -20.41 -13.42 37.37
N THR A 306 -21.00 -12.48 36.65
CA THR A 306 -20.32 -11.24 36.27
C THR A 306 -19.96 -10.47 37.53
N SER A 307 -18.69 -10.07 37.61
CA SER A 307 -18.14 -9.29 38.71
C SER A 307 -17.53 -7.97 38.24
N THR A 308 -17.27 -7.80 36.94
CA THR A 308 -16.71 -6.56 36.38
C THR A 308 -17.01 -6.42 34.89
N LEU A 309 -16.90 -5.18 34.39
CA LEU A 309 -16.93 -4.88 32.97
C LEU A 309 -15.50 -4.71 32.42
N LEU A 310 -15.28 -5.25 31.24
CA LEU A 310 -14.00 -5.28 30.54
C LEU A 310 -14.09 -4.52 29.22
N ALA A 311 -13.02 -3.79 28.90
CA ALA A 311 -12.80 -3.22 27.58
C ALA A 311 -11.71 -3.99 26.84
N THR A 312 -11.89 -4.20 25.54
CA THR A 312 -10.84 -4.79 24.70
C THR A 312 -9.98 -3.66 24.13
N LEU A 313 -8.75 -3.56 24.62
CA LEU A 313 -7.77 -2.56 24.23
C LEU A 313 -6.69 -3.19 23.34
N SER A 314 -5.91 -2.35 22.66
CA SER A 314 -4.81 -2.79 21.81
C SER A 314 -3.56 -1.99 22.10
N LYS A 315 -2.44 -2.67 22.31
CA LYS A 315 -1.10 -2.08 22.45
C LYS A 315 -0.15 -2.83 21.51
N ASP A 316 0.60 -2.10 20.69
CA ASP A 316 1.59 -2.65 19.74
C ASP A 316 1.01 -3.79 18.86
N GLY A 317 -0.23 -3.60 18.40
CA GLY A 317 -0.95 -4.58 17.57
C GLY A 317 -1.53 -5.79 18.32
N LYS A 318 -1.22 -5.97 19.61
CA LYS A 318 -1.75 -7.05 20.45
C LYS A 318 -2.97 -6.57 21.24
N LYS A 319 -4.05 -7.34 21.19
CA LYS A 319 -5.28 -7.07 21.94
C LYS A 319 -5.21 -7.69 23.34
N PHE A 320 -5.75 -6.98 24.32
CA PHE A 320 -5.90 -7.48 25.69
C PHE A 320 -7.19 -6.92 26.32
N GLN A 321 -7.65 -7.53 27.40
CA GLN A 321 -8.81 -7.05 28.15
C GLN A 321 -8.38 -6.34 29.43
N GLN A 322 -9.01 -5.22 29.73
CA GLN A 322 -8.74 -4.41 30.91
C GLN A 322 -10.05 -4.11 31.65
N SER A 323 -10.04 -4.27 32.98
CA SER A 323 -11.19 -3.89 33.81
C SER A 323 -11.40 -2.39 33.78
N VAL A 324 -12.61 -1.98 33.42
CA VAL A 324 -12.99 -0.57 33.33
C VAL A 324 -13.06 0.05 34.72
N ALA A 325 -13.55 -0.68 35.73
CA ALA A 325 -13.55 -0.21 37.11
C ALA A 325 -12.13 0.14 37.61
N ARG A 326 -11.13 -0.67 37.25
CA ARG A 326 -9.72 -0.39 37.58
C ARG A 326 -9.21 0.88 36.89
N LEU A 327 -9.56 1.06 35.62
CA LEU A 327 -9.20 2.27 34.86
C LEU A 327 -9.83 3.53 35.46
N VAL A 328 -11.13 3.48 35.77
CA VAL A 328 -11.81 4.63 36.39
C VAL A 328 -11.21 4.96 37.75
N TYR A 329 -11.00 3.95 38.61
CA TYR A 329 -10.38 4.16 39.91
C TYR A 329 -8.99 4.79 39.79
N PHE A 330 -8.14 4.23 38.92
CA PHE A 330 -6.78 4.74 38.69
C PHE A 330 -6.77 6.20 38.26
N HIS A 331 -7.61 6.56 37.28
CA HIS A 331 -7.58 7.88 36.66
C HIS A 331 -8.39 8.95 37.41
N PHE A 332 -9.38 8.56 38.23
CA PHE A 332 -10.32 9.50 38.85
C PHE A 332 -10.40 9.41 40.38
N VAL A 333 -9.82 8.38 41.01
CA VAL A 333 -9.80 8.23 42.48
C VAL A 333 -8.38 8.29 43.03
N ALA A 334 -7.54 7.31 42.70
CA ALA A 334 -6.15 7.27 43.16
C ALA A 334 -5.28 6.34 42.30
N PRO A 335 -4.01 6.69 42.03
CA PRO A 335 -3.10 5.86 41.25
C PRO A 335 -2.74 4.57 42.00
N PHE A 336 -2.64 3.47 41.26
CA PHE A 336 -2.19 2.16 41.75
C PHE A 336 -1.73 1.29 40.57
N ASP A 337 -0.98 0.23 40.83
CA ASP A 337 -0.62 -0.72 39.79
C ASP A 337 -1.86 -1.49 39.28
N ILE A 338 -2.33 -1.12 38.09
CA ILE A 338 -3.48 -1.73 37.43
C ILE A 338 -3.22 -3.21 37.10
N SER A 339 -1.98 -3.68 37.06
CA SER A 339 -1.64 -5.08 36.81
C SER A 339 -1.63 -5.95 38.09
N ASP A 340 -1.59 -5.33 39.27
CA ASP A 340 -1.54 -6.02 40.56
C ASP A 340 -2.86 -6.73 40.87
N LYS A 341 -2.82 -8.08 40.81
CA LYS A 341 -3.97 -8.95 41.03
C LYS A 341 -4.40 -9.05 42.50
N SER A 342 -3.55 -8.62 43.44
CA SER A 342 -3.87 -8.59 44.88
C SER A 342 -4.83 -7.46 45.23
N LYS A 343 -4.79 -6.36 44.46
CA LYS A 343 -5.67 -5.21 44.60
C LYS A 343 -6.96 -5.43 43.81
N ARG A 344 -8.13 -5.32 44.45
CA ARG A 344 -9.43 -5.50 43.81
C ARG A 344 -10.28 -4.24 43.98
N VAL A 345 -10.87 -3.75 42.89
CA VAL A 345 -11.85 -2.67 42.95
C VAL A 345 -13.25 -3.26 43.15
N SER A 346 -13.94 -2.87 44.22
CA SER A 346 -15.33 -3.22 44.53
C SER A 346 -16.26 -2.01 44.37
N PHE A 347 -17.56 -2.27 44.49
CA PHE A 347 -18.64 -1.31 44.26
C PHE A 347 -19.43 -1.14 45.56
N LYS A 348 -19.60 0.10 46.05
CA LYS A 348 -20.29 0.38 47.33
C LYS A 348 -21.75 -0.05 47.31
N ASP A 349 -22.41 0.14 46.18
CA ASP A 349 -23.80 -0.27 45.93
C ASP A 349 -23.96 -1.73 45.49
N GLY A 350 -22.86 -2.49 45.40
CA GLY A 350 -22.85 -3.86 44.87
C GLY A 350 -23.06 -3.97 43.35
N CYS A 351 -23.19 -2.86 42.63
CA CYS A 351 -23.54 -2.81 41.22
C CYS A 351 -22.30 -2.66 40.33
N PHE A 352 -21.84 -3.76 39.73
CA PHE A 352 -20.59 -3.80 38.95
C PHE A 352 -20.59 -2.96 37.65
N TYR A 353 -21.75 -2.44 37.24
CA TYR A 353 -21.91 -1.57 36.08
C TYR A 353 -22.16 -0.10 36.46
N ASN A 354 -22.24 0.22 37.76
CA ASN A 354 -22.17 1.60 38.26
C ASN A 354 -20.70 1.98 38.49
N LEU A 355 -20.06 2.51 37.44
CA LEU A 355 -18.63 2.76 37.39
C LEU A 355 -18.23 4.20 37.77
N VAL A 356 -19.10 4.98 38.42
CA VAL A 356 -18.75 6.34 38.84
C VAL A 356 -17.70 6.31 39.96
N PRO A 357 -16.77 7.29 40.04
CA PRO A 357 -15.63 7.22 40.96
C PRO A 357 -16.05 7.10 42.42
N GLU A 358 -17.14 7.75 42.80
CA GLU A 358 -17.67 7.77 44.17
C GLU A 358 -18.16 6.40 44.64
N ASN A 359 -18.49 5.50 43.70
CA ASN A 359 -18.96 4.15 43.96
C ASN A 359 -17.82 3.12 44.05
N LEU A 360 -16.58 3.47 43.68
CA LEU A 360 -15.48 2.53 43.60
C LEU A 360 -14.61 2.54 44.88
N VAL A 361 -14.21 1.35 45.33
CA VAL A 361 -13.35 1.16 46.51
C VAL A 361 -12.24 0.16 46.18
N LEU A 362 -10.99 0.46 46.56
CA LEU A 362 -9.86 -0.45 46.38
C LEU A 362 -9.65 -1.28 47.65
N ASN A 363 -9.75 -2.60 47.52
CA ASN A 363 -9.47 -3.55 48.58
C ASN A 363 -8.16 -4.28 48.30
N VAL A 364 -7.36 -4.51 49.34
CA VAL A 364 -6.17 -5.36 49.27
C VAL A 364 -6.58 -6.74 49.78
N LYS A 365 -6.30 -7.79 48.99
CA LYS A 365 -6.56 -9.17 49.42
C LYS A 365 -5.63 -9.48 50.59
N GLN A 366 -6.15 -9.47 51.82
CA GLN A 366 -5.41 -9.96 52.99
C GLN A 366 -5.13 -11.45 52.77
N GLU A 367 -3.87 -11.87 52.92
CA GLU A 367 -3.54 -13.30 53.01
C GLU A 367 -4.30 -13.87 54.20
N LEU A 368 -5.25 -14.77 53.92
CA LEU A 368 -5.80 -15.64 54.94
C LEU A 368 -4.64 -16.51 55.44
N SER A 369 -4.01 -16.08 56.53
CA SER A 369 -3.17 -16.95 57.34
C SER A 369 -4.08 -18.05 57.86
N ILE A 370 -4.03 -19.23 57.24
CA ILE A 370 -4.62 -20.45 57.79
C ILE A 370 -3.84 -20.70 59.09
N LYS A 371 -4.49 -20.45 60.23
CA LYS A 371 -4.07 -20.98 61.53
C LYS A 371 -4.78 -22.31 61.76
#